data_AF-A0A1L4D3P1-F1
#
_entry.id   AF-A0A1L4D3P1-F1
#
_cell.length_a   1.000
_cell.length_b   1.000
_cell.length_c   1.000
_cell.angle_alpha   90.00
_cell.angle_beta   90.00
_cell.angle_gamma   90.00
#
_symmetry.space_group_name_H-M   'P 1'
#
loop_
_entity.id
_entity.type
_entity.pdbx_description
1 polymer ?
#
loop_
_entity_poly.entity_id
_entity_poly.type
_entity_poly.pdbx_seq_one_letter_code
_entity_poly.pdbx_strand_id
1 'polypeptide(L)'
;MLRLPRLLETETENQILFHTMEKSFQVFSPEGTVKVPCVELSENLIQALAFARRCGTLRGGLESIETLLQTEEAGLASLRSKQKSKDPHRISRVLIFSNDGSDRFYRHCEAVLLKYGSRVFGIKINADSNLLGKSFFGKEKAVKAMLVSRKDAVIKVLSAIMSNS
;
A
#
# COMPACT_ATOMS: atom_id res chain seq x y z
N MET A 1 16.20 2.22 -0.41
CA MET A 1 15.36 1.53 0.58
C MET A 1 14.26 2.48 1.03
N LEU A 2 13.00 2.03 1.00
CA LEU A 2 11.87 2.80 1.49
C LEU A 2 11.95 2.92 3.02
N ARG A 3 11.75 4.13 3.54
CA ARG A 3 11.69 4.39 4.98
C ARG A 3 10.26 4.32 5.48
N LEU A 4 10.06 3.75 6.65
CA LEU A 4 8.79 3.79 7.36
C LEU A 4 8.30 5.24 7.56
N PRO A 5 6.99 5.48 7.76
CA PRO A 5 6.52 6.78 8.26
C PRO A 5 7.26 7.16 9.56
N ARG A 6 7.52 8.46 9.77
CA ARG A 6 8.37 8.95 10.89
C ARG A 6 7.99 8.37 12.25
N LEU A 7 6.69 8.24 12.54
CA LEU A 7 6.21 7.73 13.83
C LEU A 7 6.55 6.25 14.05
N LEU A 8 6.63 5.46 12.97
CA LEU A 8 7.05 4.07 13.03
C LEU A 8 8.58 3.94 12.98
N GLU A 9 9.26 4.86 12.29
CA GLU A 9 10.73 4.87 12.21
C GLU A 9 11.40 5.19 13.55
N THR A 10 10.75 5.92 14.47
CA THR A 10 11.37 6.31 15.76
C THR A 10 11.58 5.16 16.74
N GLU A 11 10.85 4.05 16.57
CA GLU A 11 10.95 2.87 17.43
C GLU A 11 11.80 1.80 16.75
N THR A 12 12.91 1.41 17.38
CA THR A 12 13.84 0.41 16.84
C THR A 12 13.14 -0.92 16.55
N GLU A 13 12.18 -1.32 17.39
CA GLU A 13 11.40 -2.54 17.22
C GLU A 13 10.64 -2.55 15.89
N ASN A 14 9.96 -1.46 15.53
CA ASN A 14 9.24 -1.36 14.25
C ASN A 14 10.18 -1.46 13.05
N GLN A 15 11.40 -0.93 13.14
CA GLN A 15 12.40 -1.09 12.08
C GLN A 15 12.83 -2.56 11.93
N ILE A 16 13.03 -3.26 13.06
CA ILE A 16 13.38 -4.69 13.07
C ILE A 16 12.24 -5.53 12.49
N LEU A 17 11.00 -5.28 12.88
CA LEU A 17 9.82 -5.97 12.35
C LEU A 17 9.68 -5.74 10.84
N PHE A 18 9.83 -4.49 10.39
CA PHE A 18 9.77 -4.18 8.96
C PHE A 18 10.88 -4.89 8.18
N HIS A 19 12.10 -4.86 8.67
CA HIS A 19 13.23 -5.55 8.03
C HIS A 19 13.08 -7.08 8.05
N THR A 20 12.48 -7.63 9.10
CA THR A 20 12.16 -9.07 9.17
C THR A 20 11.10 -9.43 8.14
N MET A 21 10.06 -8.61 8.01
CA MET A 21 9.03 -8.76 6.99
C MET A 21 9.60 -8.65 5.56
N GLU A 22 10.61 -7.80 5.30
CA GLU A 22 11.26 -7.73 3.98
C GLU A 22 11.81 -9.08 3.49
N LYS A 23 12.15 -9.99 4.41
CA LYS A 23 12.63 -11.35 4.07
C LYS A 23 11.52 -12.25 3.54
N SER A 24 10.26 -11.97 3.84
CA SER A 24 9.10 -12.73 3.34
C SER A 24 8.54 -12.18 2.03
N PHE A 25 9.14 -11.12 1.47
CA PHE A 25 8.64 -10.53 0.24
C PHE A 25 8.81 -11.48 -0.94
N GLN A 26 7.76 -11.57 -1.74
CA GLN A 26 7.69 -12.40 -2.93
C GLN A 26 7.62 -11.52 -4.18
N VAL A 27 8.07 -12.05 -5.32
CA VAL A 27 7.91 -11.38 -6.60
C VAL A 27 6.42 -11.19 -6.88
N PHE A 28 6.03 -9.96 -7.17
CA PHE A 28 4.62 -9.56 -7.20
C PHE A 28 3.86 -10.12 -8.41
N SER A 29 4.52 -10.19 -9.58
CA SER A 29 3.96 -10.75 -10.81
C SER A 29 4.91 -11.82 -11.40
N PRO A 30 4.42 -12.81 -12.18
CA PRO A 30 5.24 -13.96 -12.62
C PRO A 30 6.54 -13.60 -13.37
N GLU A 31 6.57 -12.48 -14.08
CA GLU A 31 7.74 -11.98 -14.83
C GLU A 31 8.26 -10.65 -14.25
N GLY A 32 7.81 -10.32 -13.05
CA GLY A 32 8.06 -9.05 -12.39
C GLY A 32 9.42 -8.99 -11.69
N THR A 33 9.76 -7.78 -11.24
CA THR A 33 10.94 -7.51 -10.42
C THR A 33 10.58 -6.90 -9.06
N VAL A 34 9.38 -6.35 -8.92
CA VAL A 34 8.92 -5.76 -7.67
C VAL A 34 8.61 -6.88 -6.69
N LYS A 35 9.15 -6.76 -5.48
CA LYS A 35 8.86 -7.66 -4.38
C LYS A 35 7.95 -6.96 -3.37
N VAL A 36 6.91 -7.64 -2.92
CA VAL A 36 5.97 -7.16 -1.91
C VAL A 36 5.72 -8.25 -0.87
N PRO A 37 5.33 -7.90 0.38
CA PRO A 37 4.86 -8.89 1.33
C PRO A 37 3.52 -9.47 0.88
N CYS A 38 3.36 -10.77 1.10
CA CYS A 38 2.09 -11.48 1.03
C CYS A 38 1.62 -11.73 2.47
N VAL A 39 0.46 -11.20 2.85
CA VAL A 39 -0.02 -11.22 4.24
C VAL A 39 -1.44 -11.75 4.35
N GLU A 40 -1.79 -12.34 5.48
CA GLU A 40 -3.16 -12.74 5.78
C GLU A 40 -4.04 -11.53 6.10
N LEU A 41 -5.35 -11.63 5.78
CA LEU A 41 -6.33 -10.63 6.19
C LEU A 41 -6.70 -10.83 7.67
N SER A 42 -5.80 -10.45 8.57
CA SER A 42 -6.02 -10.56 10.01
C SER A 42 -7.08 -9.57 10.52
N GLU A 43 -7.63 -9.85 11.70
CA GLU A 43 -8.60 -8.96 12.37
C GLU A 43 -8.03 -7.55 12.61
N ASN A 44 -6.76 -7.45 13.02
CA ASN A 44 -6.08 -6.16 13.19
C ASN A 44 -6.01 -5.38 11.87
N LEU A 45 -5.74 -6.07 10.75
CA LEU A 45 -5.71 -5.46 9.43
C LEU A 45 -7.11 -5.03 8.98
N ILE A 46 -8.14 -5.85 9.22
CA ILE A 46 -9.53 -5.50 8.97
C ILE A 46 -9.91 -4.22 9.72
N GLN A 47 -9.59 -4.12 11.01
CA GLN A 47 -9.87 -2.94 11.83
C GLN A 47 -9.14 -1.69 11.33
N ALA A 48 -7.87 -1.83 10.94
CA ALA A 48 -7.09 -0.73 10.39
C ALA A 48 -7.65 -0.23 9.04
N LEU A 49 -8.07 -1.14 8.16
CA LEU A 49 -8.70 -0.80 6.88
C LEU A 49 -10.10 -0.22 7.06
N ALA A 50 -10.89 -0.74 8.00
CA ALA A 50 -12.19 -0.19 8.36
C ALA A 50 -12.06 1.25 8.92
N PHE A 51 -11.03 1.51 9.74
CA PHE A 51 -10.69 2.85 10.19
C PHE A 51 -10.36 3.76 8.99
N ALA A 52 -9.47 3.31 8.10
CA ALA A 52 -9.10 4.07 6.91
C ALA A 52 -10.32 4.41 6.04
N ARG A 53 -11.25 3.45 5.90
CA ARG A 53 -12.51 3.62 5.17
C ARG A 53 -13.42 4.66 5.82
N ARG A 54 -13.66 4.57 7.13
CA ARG A 54 -14.48 5.54 7.87
C ARG A 54 -13.93 6.97 7.78
N CYS A 55 -12.60 7.11 7.78
CA CYS A 55 -11.94 8.41 7.64
C CYS A 55 -11.89 8.93 6.19
N GLY A 56 -12.46 8.21 5.21
CA GLY A 56 -12.40 8.60 3.79
C GLY A 56 -11.02 8.50 3.16
N THR A 57 -10.12 7.73 3.78
CA THR A 57 -8.70 7.61 3.37
C THR A 57 -8.37 6.30 2.67
N LEU A 58 -9.35 5.40 2.55
CA LEU A 58 -9.30 4.17 1.75
C LEU A 58 -10.03 4.37 0.43
N ARG A 59 -9.33 4.14 -0.69
CA ARG A 59 -9.88 4.19 -2.04
C ARG A 59 -9.80 2.80 -2.67
N GLY A 60 -10.80 2.40 -3.46
CA GLY A 60 -10.83 1.12 -4.17
C GLY A 60 -10.83 1.31 -5.69
N GLY A 61 -10.25 0.36 -6.41
CA GLY A 61 -10.20 0.35 -7.88
C GLY A 61 -8.95 1.01 -8.44
N LEU A 62 -8.23 0.29 -9.30
CA LEU A 62 -6.90 0.65 -9.77
C LEU A 62 -6.87 1.98 -10.55
N GLU A 63 -7.80 2.18 -11.48
CA GLU A 63 -7.88 3.41 -12.28
C GLU A 63 -8.03 4.67 -11.41
N SER A 64 -8.92 4.60 -10.41
CA SER A 64 -9.16 5.70 -9.48
C SER A 64 -7.94 6.00 -8.60
N ILE A 65 -7.14 4.98 -8.31
CA ILE A 65 -5.91 5.06 -7.53
C ILE A 65 -4.81 5.70 -8.38
N GLU A 66 -4.66 5.26 -9.63
CA GLU A 66 -3.67 5.82 -10.56
C GLU A 66 -3.91 7.30 -10.83
N THR A 67 -5.16 7.70 -11.05
CA THR A 67 -5.54 9.10 -11.26
C THR A 67 -5.13 9.97 -10.05
N LEU A 68 -5.36 9.47 -8.83
CA LEU A 68 -4.96 10.16 -7.61
C LEU A 68 -3.43 10.26 -7.50
N LEU A 69 -2.71 9.16 -7.70
CA LEU A 69 -1.25 9.14 -7.61
C LEU A 69 -0.60 10.04 -8.68
N GLN A 70 -1.15 10.06 -9.89
CA GLN A 70 -0.70 10.95 -10.96
C GLN A 70 -0.89 12.43 -10.60
N THR A 71 -2.07 12.78 -10.06
CA THR A 71 -2.36 14.15 -9.62
C THR A 71 -1.41 14.61 -8.53
N GLU A 72 -1.12 13.73 -7.56
CA GLU A 72 -0.19 14.03 -6.49
C GLU A 72 1.25 14.15 -6.97
N GLU A 73 1.68 13.30 -7.89
CA GLU A 73 3.03 13.34 -8.45
C GLU A 73 3.27 14.63 -9.23
N ALA A 74 2.27 15.09 -10.00
CA ALA A 74 2.32 16.39 -10.67
C ALA A 74 2.46 17.54 -9.66
N GLY A 75 1.70 17.50 -8.56
CA GLY A 75 1.81 18.47 -7.47
C GLY A 75 3.19 18.47 -6.82
N LEU A 76 3.73 17.29 -6.49
CA LEU A 76 5.06 17.15 -5.91
C LEU A 76 6.17 17.61 -6.87
N ALA A 77 6.08 17.27 -8.16
CA ALA A 77 7.04 17.71 -9.16
C ALA A 77 7.14 19.24 -9.21
N SER A 78 6.00 19.93 -9.11
CA SER A 78 5.93 21.39 -9.08
C SER A 78 6.54 22.02 -7.81
N LEU A 79 6.58 21.28 -6.70
CA LEU A 79 7.20 21.71 -5.44
C LEU A 79 8.70 21.41 -5.43
N ARG A 80 9.12 20.27 -5.96
CA ARG A 80 10.55 19.88 -6.07
C ARG A 80 11.32 20.79 -7.02
N SER A 81 10.68 21.32 -8.07
CA SER A 81 11.32 22.34 -8.92
C SER A 81 11.56 23.65 -8.17
N LYS A 82 10.80 23.92 -7.09
CA LYS A 82 10.90 25.14 -6.27
C LYS A 82 11.79 24.98 -5.02
N GLN A 83 12.05 23.76 -4.55
CA GLN A 83 12.86 23.48 -3.37
C GLN A 83 13.96 22.46 -3.67
N LYS A 84 15.22 22.76 -3.30
CA LYS A 84 16.36 21.81 -3.31
C LYS A 84 16.29 20.76 -2.18
N SER A 85 15.10 20.38 -1.71
CA SER A 85 14.98 19.38 -0.65
C SER A 85 15.08 17.97 -1.26
N LYS A 86 15.98 17.15 -0.73
CA LYS A 86 15.99 15.71 -0.98
C LYS A 86 14.77 15.11 -0.27
N ASP A 87 13.72 14.80 -1.02
CA ASP A 87 12.56 14.11 -0.48
C ASP A 87 12.99 12.71 -0.04
N PRO A 88 12.93 12.36 1.25
CA PRO A 88 13.28 11.01 1.68
C PRO A 88 12.26 10.04 1.07
N HIS A 89 12.75 8.95 0.45
CA HIS A 89 11.95 7.81 -0.01
C HIS A 89 11.16 7.21 1.15
N ARG A 90 10.02 7.82 1.53
CA ARG A 90 9.26 7.52 2.74
C ARG A 90 7.88 7.04 2.38
N ILE A 91 7.50 5.92 2.98
CA ILE A 91 6.17 5.34 2.80
C ILE A 91 5.14 6.35 3.32
N SER A 92 4.30 6.81 2.40
CA SER A 92 3.17 7.70 2.69
C SER A 92 1.87 7.18 2.09
N ARG A 93 1.94 6.04 1.41
CA ARG A 93 0.84 5.31 0.81
C ARG A 93 1.07 3.81 0.93
N VAL A 94 -0.01 3.09 1.18
CA VAL A 94 -0.01 1.63 1.11
C VAL A 94 -0.99 1.22 0.03
N LEU A 95 -0.50 0.51 -0.98
CA LEU A 95 -1.29 -0.04 -2.07
C LEU A 95 -1.46 -1.54 -1.82
N ILE A 96 -2.70 -1.96 -1.74
CA ILE A 96 -3.11 -3.29 -1.30
C ILE A 96 -3.80 -3.99 -2.45
N PHE A 97 -3.42 -5.24 -2.71
CA PHE A 97 -3.95 -6.05 -3.79
C PHE A 97 -4.61 -7.32 -3.26
N SER A 98 -5.72 -7.73 -3.88
CA SER A 98 -6.26 -9.07 -3.68
C SER A 98 -5.36 -10.15 -4.29
N ASN A 99 -5.60 -11.41 -3.94
CA ASN A 99 -4.85 -12.57 -4.45
C ASN A 99 -5.43 -13.19 -5.73
N ASP A 100 -6.57 -12.68 -6.23
CA ASP A 100 -7.35 -13.22 -7.36
C ASP A 100 -7.28 -12.33 -8.63
N GLY A 101 -6.20 -11.54 -8.76
CA GLY A 101 -5.92 -10.76 -9.96
C GLY A 101 -5.50 -11.65 -11.14
N SER A 102 -5.80 -11.22 -12.37
CA SER A 102 -5.19 -11.84 -13.55
C SER A 102 -3.75 -11.38 -13.73
N ASP A 103 -2.94 -12.11 -14.50
CA ASP A 103 -1.56 -11.71 -14.78
C ASP A 103 -1.46 -10.32 -15.42
N ARG A 104 -2.40 -9.99 -16.33
CA ARG A 104 -2.50 -8.65 -16.92
C ARG A 104 -2.72 -7.58 -15.85
N PHE A 105 -3.59 -7.85 -14.88
CA PHE A 105 -3.85 -6.95 -13.77
C PHE A 105 -2.60 -6.77 -12.90
N TYR A 106 -1.91 -7.85 -12.54
CA TYR A 106 -0.70 -7.76 -11.72
C TYR A 106 0.45 -7.04 -12.43
N ARG A 107 0.65 -7.24 -13.74
CA ARG A 107 1.63 -6.46 -14.51
C ARG A 107 1.31 -4.95 -14.51
N HIS A 108 0.03 -4.59 -14.60
CA HIS A 108 -0.39 -3.19 -14.50
C HIS A 108 -0.08 -2.62 -13.10
N CYS A 109 -0.49 -3.33 -12.06
CA CYS A 109 -0.20 -2.95 -10.68
C CYS A 109 1.30 -2.82 -10.41
N GLU A 110 2.13 -3.68 -11.00
CA GLU A 110 3.59 -3.60 -10.90
C GLU A 110 4.14 -2.33 -11.53
N ALA A 111 3.65 -1.94 -12.72
CA ALA A 111 4.03 -0.68 -13.35
C ALA A 111 3.70 0.54 -12.45
N VAL A 112 2.57 0.48 -11.72
CA VAL A 112 2.19 1.50 -10.73
C VAL A 112 3.17 1.51 -9.55
N LEU A 113 3.54 0.35 -9.01
CA LEU A 113 4.51 0.24 -7.93
C LEU A 113 5.91 0.73 -8.34
N LEU A 114 6.35 0.43 -9.56
CA LEU A 114 7.63 0.94 -10.10
C LEU A 114 7.60 2.46 -10.24
N LYS A 115 6.52 3.01 -10.80
CA LYS A 115 6.39 4.44 -11.06
C LYS A 115 6.33 5.28 -9.78
N TYR A 116 5.63 4.81 -8.75
CA TYR A 116 5.40 5.56 -7.51
C TYR A 116 6.12 4.97 -6.28
N GLY A 117 7.03 4.02 -6.49
CA GLY A 117 7.71 3.24 -5.44
C GLY A 117 8.62 4.06 -4.52
N SER A 118 8.88 5.34 -4.83
CA SER A 118 9.56 6.25 -3.92
C SER A 118 8.77 6.53 -2.64
N ARG A 119 7.45 6.31 -2.65
CA ARG A 119 6.55 6.64 -1.53
C ARG A 119 5.37 5.68 -1.33
N VAL A 120 5.11 4.82 -2.31
CA VAL A 120 4.05 3.80 -2.27
C VAL A 120 4.66 2.46 -1.87
N PHE A 121 4.13 1.85 -0.81
CA PHE A 121 4.45 0.50 -0.41
C PHE A 121 3.35 -0.46 -0.88
N GLY A 122 3.70 -1.46 -1.69
CA GLY A 122 2.77 -2.46 -2.20
C GLY A 122 2.64 -3.66 -1.27
N ILE A 123 1.44 -4.24 -1.17
CA ILE A 123 1.15 -5.41 -0.33
C ILE A 123 0.12 -6.29 -1.04
N LYS A 124 0.36 -7.60 -1.07
CA LYS A 124 -0.65 -8.57 -1.51
C LYS A 124 -1.30 -9.19 -0.28
N ILE A 125 -2.62 -9.20 -0.23
CA ILE A 125 -3.37 -9.86 0.85
C ILE A 125 -3.89 -11.20 0.34
N ASN A 126 -3.83 -12.23 1.18
CA ASN A 126 -4.46 -13.51 0.95
C ASN A 126 -6.00 -13.42 1.15
N ALA A 127 -6.64 -12.62 0.30
CA ALA A 127 -8.08 -12.45 0.24
C ALA A 127 -8.48 -12.10 -1.18
N ASP A 128 -9.59 -12.68 -1.63
CA ASP A 128 -10.13 -12.40 -2.96
C ASP A 128 -10.81 -11.02 -3.01
N SER A 129 -11.06 -10.54 -4.22
CA SER A 129 -11.61 -9.23 -4.46
C SER A 129 -13.05 -9.06 -3.97
N ASN A 130 -13.83 -10.14 -3.90
CA ASN A 130 -15.20 -10.12 -3.41
C ASN A 130 -15.22 -9.92 -1.88
N LEU A 131 -14.35 -10.63 -1.15
CA LEU A 131 -14.20 -10.49 0.28
C LEU A 131 -13.78 -9.06 0.66
N LEU A 132 -12.78 -8.51 -0.04
CA LEU A 132 -12.33 -7.14 0.20
C LEU A 132 -13.42 -6.11 -0.12
N GLY A 133 -14.10 -6.28 -1.26
CA GLY A 133 -15.15 -5.35 -1.66
C GLY A 133 -16.37 -5.39 -0.73
N LYS A 134 -16.83 -6.57 -0.32
CA LYS A 134 -17.88 -6.75 0.69
C LYS A 134 -17.51 -6.13 2.03
N SER A 135 -16.27 -6.32 2.47
CA SER A 135 -15.80 -5.85 3.78
C SER A 135 -15.70 -4.33 3.88
N PHE A 136 -15.29 -3.64 2.80
CA PHE A 136 -14.92 -2.23 2.88
C PHE A 136 -15.72 -1.28 1.98
N PHE A 137 -16.40 -1.79 0.94
CA PHE A 137 -17.06 -0.95 -0.07
C PHE A 137 -18.54 -1.26 -0.31
N GLY A 138 -19.05 -2.40 0.18
CA GLY A 138 -20.46 -2.78 0.13
C GLY A 138 -20.69 -4.17 -0.45
N LYS A 139 -21.88 -4.75 -0.19
CA LYS A 139 -22.20 -6.19 -0.37
C LYS A 139 -22.08 -6.76 -1.79
N GLU A 140 -21.90 -5.94 -2.83
CA GLU A 140 -21.88 -6.36 -4.24
C GLU A 140 -20.66 -5.85 -5.01
N LYS A 141 -19.66 -5.30 -4.32
CA LYS A 141 -18.44 -4.81 -4.98
C LYS A 141 -17.36 -5.87 -4.95
N ALA A 142 -16.68 -6.05 -6.08
CA ALA A 142 -15.38 -6.71 -6.16
C ALA A 142 -14.30 -5.63 -6.24
N VAL A 143 -13.30 -5.68 -5.35
CA VAL A 143 -12.21 -4.68 -5.30
C VAL A 143 -10.87 -5.38 -5.26
N LYS A 144 -10.14 -5.31 -6.38
CA LYS A 144 -8.82 -5.95 -6.54
C LYS A 144 -7.63 -5.10 -6.09
N ALA A 145 -7.82 -3.78 -6.00
CA ALA A 145 -6.80 -2.84 -5.53
C ALA A 145 -7.43 -1.82 -4.57
N MET A 146 -6.76 -1.55 -3.47
CA MET A 146 -7.12 -0.51 -2.52
C MET A 146 -5.91 0.36 -2.17
N LEU A 147 -6.09 1.67 -2.09
CA LEU A 147 -5.05 2.58 -1.63
C LEU A 147 -5.44 3.17 -0.28
N VAL A 148 -4.56 2.99 0.70
CA VAL A 148 -4.59 3.71 1.98
C VAL A 148 -3.76 4.97 1.83
N SER A 149 -4.37 6.09 2.17
CA SER A 149 -3.77 7.42 2.14
C SER A 149 -3.83 8.08 3.50
N ARG A 150 -3.18 9.25 3.64
CA ARG A 150 -3.04 10.01 4.89
C ARG A 150 -2.20 9.29 5.95
N LYS A 151 -1.45 10.08 6.71
CA LYS A 151 -0.41 9.60 7.63
C LYS A 151 -0.95 8.59 8.65
N ASP A 152 -2.04 8.88 9.33
CA ASP A 152 -2.49 8.08 10.48
C ASP A 152 -3.07 6.73 10.05
N ALA A 153 -3.78 6.67 8.93
CA ALA A 153 -4.29 5.42 8.37
C ALA A 153 -3.16 4.54 7.82
N VAL A 154 -2.16 5.15 7.14
CA VAL A 154 -0.97 4.42 6.68
C VAL A 154 -0.20 3.83 7.85
N ILE A 155 0.01 4.59 8.93
CA ILE A 155 0.67 4.09 10.15
C ILE A 155 -0.09 2.91 10.73
N LYS A 156 -1.41 3.05 10.96
CA LYS A 156 -2.23 1.96 11.53
C LYS A 156 -2.18 0.69 10.70
N VAL A 157 -2.26 0.81 9.38
CA VAL A 157 -2.20 -0.35 8.47
C VAL A 157 -0.83 -1.01 8.52
N LEU A 158 0.26 -0.24 8.43
CA LEU A 158 1.61 -0.80 8.52
C LEU A 158 1.88 -1.46 9.87
N SER A 159 1.46 -0.85 10.98
CA SER A 159 1.55 -1.47 12.31
C SER A 159 0.80 -2.80 12.35
N ALA A 160 -0.44 -2.85 11.86
CA ALA A 160 -1.24 -4.07 11.84
C ALA A 160 -0.58 -5.20 11.04
N ILE A 161 0.14 -4.86 9.97
CA ILE A 161 0.86 -5.85 9.16
C ILE A 161 2.13 -6.34 9.86
N MET A 162 2.93 -5.41 10.39
CA MET A 162 4.19 -5.75 11.07
C MET A 162 3.98 -6.57 12.34
N SER A 163 2.87 -6.35 13.06
CA SER A 163 2.53 -7.15 14.25
C SER A 163 2.02 -8.56 13.96
N ASN A 164 1.76 -8.91 12.69
CA ASN A 164 1.34 -10.25 12.26
C ASN A 164 2.43 -10.99 11.46
N SER A 165 3.65 -10.42 11.38
CA SER A 165 4.78 -10.95 10.63
C SER A 165 5.80 -11.66 11.51
#